data_AF-A0A164QFM3-F1
#
_entry.id   AF-A0A164QFM3-F1
#
_cell.length_a   1.000
_cell.length_b   1.000
_cell.length_c   1.000
_cell.angle_alpha   90.00
_cell.angle_beta   90.00
_cell.angle_gamma   90.00
#
_symmetry.space_group_name_H-M   'P 1'
#
loop_
_entity.id
_entity.type
_entity.pdbx_description
1 polymer ?
#
loop_
_entity_poly.entity_id
_entity_poly.type
_entity_poly.pdbx_seq_one_letter_code
_entity_poly.pdbx_strand_id
1 'polypeptide(L)'
;MNGNLLSQTGLATNGHPLQTSVTELFDVVERTLDYARQLDAAQTTNLDAAAILNDAAIHLRSASSILARRSNMHRPIGRLPDELLIESFLSVLAALGDNRYIIDPCQWEYLLNVCSRWSAIIRAEARFWRSIDFRWNQITIERYLSFSQDSPLSLVLAISDMPLLQHKNLLLSNMGRAGDIKIINFDEEPDDCPHTKPSYVIETLPQSRASSINWPETKTGEDKLKSKRCPAELLVAAAPHLSNLLVICRHDTSWTHSLPPLQHLSRLTSVELRCCHLGNNWDRMFPASLRYLRTAYTGVPIYDDRKPGIDMVDIIRLMAHCPDLISLDIAEASINPAPTAFALREKGAVRALQLRRLNVPGMSASEWDLLLHHIEAPSLSESNQPGPSFRDNVPPVSPVFPAPYANSDVSQVDVEVVTIGEVAIRSSGTEEQAVTELRAYVNSTESKALNYGMQSLCVARLSLSCPQRHNSNCKGCWNPKPQGKVYETPR
;
A
#
# COMPACT_ATOMS: atom_id res chain seq x y z
N MET A 1 -31.31 18.23 17.12
CA MET A 1 -31.21 18.77 18.50
C MET A 1 -31.19 17.59 19.46
N ASN A 2 -30.00 17.22 19.93
CA ASN A 2 -29.72 16.47 21.15
C ASN A 2 -28.19 16.45 21.25
N GLY A 3 -27.65 17.30 22.13
CA GLY A 3 -26.23 17.52 22.31
C GLY A 3 -25.60 16.44 23.18
N ASN A 4 -24.57 15.78 22.67
CA ASN A 4 -23.66 14.98 23.48
C ASN A 4 -22.55 15.89 24.02
N LEU A 5 -22.68 16.24 25.29
CA LEU A 5 -21.62 16.77 26.15
C LEU A 5 -20.58 15.66 26.39
N LEU A 6 -19.53 15.63 25.57
CA LEU A 6 -18.30 14.92 25.92
C LEU A 6 -17.48 15.81 26.86
N SER A 7 -17.31 15.30 28.07
CA SER A 7 -16.69 15.97 29.20
C SER A 7 -15.21 16.26 28.97
N GLN A 8 -14.83 17.55 28.95
CA GLN A 8 -13.45 18.05 29.02
C GLN A 8 -12.91 17.99 30.46
N THR A 9 -12.84 16.79 31.05
CA THR A 9 -12.26 16.59 32.39
C THR A 9 -11.09 15.63 32.28
N GLY A 10 -9.90 16.13 31.93
CA GLY A 10 -8.72 15.26 31.84
C GLY A 10 -7.37 15.88 31.45
N LEU A 11 -7.17 17.20 31.47
CA LEU A 11 -5.94 17.83 30.94
C LEU A 11 -5.02 18.48 32.00
N ALA A 12 -5.27 18.26 33.30
CA ALA A 12 -4.55 18.96 34.39
C ALA A 12 -3.65 18.08 35.29
N THR A 13 -3.09 16.98 34.79
CA THR A 13 -2.18 16.10 35.58
C THR A 13 -0.76 15.93 35.04
N ASN A 14 -0.38 16.60 33.95
CA ASN A 14 0.92 16.36 33.29
C ASN A 14 2.15 17.08 33.89
N GLY A 15 2.06 17.57 35.13
CA GLY A 15 3.22 18.16 35.84
C GLY A 15 4.19 17.15 36.47
N HIS A 16 3.74 15.92 36.70
CA HIS A 16 4.53 14.89 37.41
C HIS A 16 5.64 14.15 36.64
N PRO A 17 5.59 13.90 35.32
CA PRO A 17 6.55 13.01 34.65
C PRO A 17 7.98 13.60 34.60
N LEU A 18 8.09 14.93 34.71
CA LEU A 18 9.35 15.65 34.59
C LEU A 18 10.20 15.57 35.86
N GLN A 19 9.58 15.51 37.04
CA GLN A 19 10.27 15.29 38.31
C GLN A 19 10.74 13.83 38.44
N THR A 20 9.88 12.86 38.11
CA THR A 20 10.19 11.43 38.24
C THR A 20 11.44 11.04 37.45
N SER A 21 11.58 11.55 36.22
CA SER A 21 12.76 11.25 35.37
C SER A 21 14.08 11.85 35.88
N VAL A 22 14.04 12.97 36.61
CA VAL A 22 15.26 13.56 37.21
C VAL A 22 15.72 12.73 38.40
N THR A 23 14.80 12.34 39.27
CA THR A 23 15.09 11.44 40.39
C THR A 23 15.62 10.10 39.92
N GLU A 24 15.02 9.47 38.90
CA GLU A 24 15.53 8.23 38.32
C GLU A 24 16.96 8.38 37.77
N LEU A 25 17.28 9.54 37.17
CA LEU A 25 18.61 9.80 36.67
C LEU A 25 19.64 9.91 37.81
N PHE A 26 19.31 10.65 38.86
CA PHE A 26 20.17 10.78 40.03
C PHE A 26 20.40 9.44 40.72
N ASP A 27 19.35 8.63 40.84
CA ASP A 27 19.41 7.26 41.37
C ASP A 27 20.42 6.38 40.59
N VAL A 28 20.42 6.49 39.26
CA VAL A 28 21.35 5.75 38.41
C VAL A 28 22.78 6.26 38.54
N VAL A 29 22.98 7.58 38.63
CA VAL A 29 24.32 8.16 38.83
C VAL A 29 24.87 7.74 40.19
N GLU A 30 24.07 7.80 41.24
CA GLU A 30 24.44 7.39 42.60
C GLU A 30 24.85 5.91 42.64
N ARG A 31 24.01 5.02 42.07
CA ARG A 31 24.35 3.60 41.95
C ARG A 31 25.63 3.36 41.15
N THR A 32 25.80 4.04 40.02
CA THR A 32 27.02 3.91 39.19
C THR A 32 28.27 4.33 39.96
N LEU A 33 28.19 5.40 40.76
CA LEU A 33 29.29 5.84 41.64
C LEU A 33 29.57 4.82 42.74
N ASP A 34 28.55 4.19 43.31
CA ASP A 34 28.74 3.11 44.29
C ASP A 34 29.40 1.87 43.68
N TYR A 35 29.06 1.49 42.45
CA TYR A 35 29.76 0.41 41.74
C TYR A 35 31.23 0.75 41.47
N ALA A 36 31.54 2.00 41.10
CA ALA A 36 32.92 2.43 40.90
C ALA A 36 33.73 2.30 42.21
N ARG A 37 33.15 2.71 43.34
CA ARG A 37 33.75 2.53 44.68
C ARG A 37 33.95 1.05 45.04
N GLN A 38 32.98 0.19 44.70
CA GLN A 38 33.09 -1.25 44.92
C GLN A 38 34.17 -1.89 44.03
N LEU A 39 34.40 -1.38 42.83
CA LEU A 39 35.46 -1.85 41.93
C LEU A 39 36.86 -1.55 42.50
N ASP A 40 37.05 -0.34 43.02
CA ASP A 40 38.30 0.06 43.70
C ASP A 40 38.55 -0.83 44.94
N ALA A 41 37.49 -1.18 45.68
CA ALA A 41 37.60 -2.12 46.79
C ALA A 41 37.85 -3.58 46.33
N ALA A 42 37.19 -4.05 45.27
CA ALA A 42 37.32 -5.40 44.74
C ALA A 42 38.72 -5.70 44.19
N GLN A 43 39.44 -4.68 43.73
CA GLN A 43 40.85 -4.76 43.34
C GLN A 43 41.75 -5.26 44.47
N THR A 44 41.33 -5.07 45.74
CA THR A 44 42.06 -5.58 46.91
C THR A 44 41.58 -6.96 47.39
N THR A 45 40.40 -7.43 46.99
CA THR A 45 39.76 -8.61 47.60
C THR A 45 39.49 -9.78 46.65
N ASN A 46 40.01 -9.77 45.41
CA ASN A 46 39.85 -10.86 44.44
C ASN A 46 38.36 -11.18 44.12
N LEU A 47 37.48 -10.19 44.25
CA LEU A 47 36.06 -10.29 43.88
C LEU A 47 35.90 -10.28 42.35
N ASP A 48 34.81 -10.90 41.86
CA ASP A 48 34.49 -11.00 40.44
C ASP A 48 34.11 -9.62 39.85
N ALA A 49 35.12 -8.85 39.44
CA ALA A 49 34.98 -7.53 38.84
C ALA A 49 34.11 -7.55 37.57
N ALA A 50 33.98 -8.70 36.89
CA ALA A 50 33.14 -8.81 35.70
C ALA A 50 31.65 -8.65 36.02
N ALA A 51 31.18 -9.20 37.14
CA ALA A 51 29.79 -9.05 37.58
C ALA A 51 29.46 -7.58 37.88
N ILE A 52 30.37 -6.87 38.58
CA ILE A 52 30.21 -5.46 38.95
C ILE A 52 30.20 -4.56 37.71
N LEU A 53 31.11 -4.80 36.75
CA LEU A 53 31.15 -4.05 35.48
C LEU A 53 29.90 -4.28 34.63
N ASN A 54 29.37 -5.50 34.61
CA ASN A 54 28.15 -5.80 33.88
C ASN A 54 26.94 -5.06 34.46
N ASP A 55 26.84 -4.99 35.79
CA ASP A 55 25.75 -4.28 36.48
C ASP A 55 25.84 -2.76 36.26
N ALA A 56 27.04 -2.17 36.40
CA ALA A 56 27.28 -0.77 36.08
C ALA A 56 26.94 -0.43 34.61
N ALA A 57 27.26 -1.33 33.67
CA ALA A 57 26.90 -1.17 32.26
C ALA A 57 25.38 -1.20 32.04
N ILE A 58 24.63 -2.02 32.78
CA ILE A 58 23.16 -2.06 32.72
C ILE A 58 22.58 -0.72 33.20
N HIS A 59 23.04 -0.20 34.33
CA HIS A 59 22.57 1.08 34.89
C HIS A 59 22.92 2.26 33.97
N LEU A 60 24.16 2.35 33.47
CA LEU A 60 24.56 3.40 32.53
C LEU A 60 23.74 3.38 31.23
N ARG A 61 23.41 2.20 30.69
CA ARG A 61 22.51 2.08 29.54
C ARG A 61 21.11 2.59 29.89
N SER A 62 20.62 2.33 31.09
CA SER A 62 19.34 2.84 31.58
C SER A 62 19.33 4.37 31.67
N ALA A 63 20.31 5.00 32.34
CA ALA A 63 20.39 6.47 32.41
C ALA A 63 20.56 7.12 31.03
N SER A 64 21.39 6.55 30.17
CA SER A 64 21.56 7.03 28.79
C SER A 64 20.23 7.00 28.02
N SER A 65 19.45 5.93 28.17
CA SER A 65 18.10 5.82 27.59
C SER A 65 17.14 6.90 28.13
N ILE A 66 17.16 7.16 29.44
CA ILE A 66 16.34 8.22 30.08
C ILE A 66 16.73 9.62 29.56
N LEU A 67 18.03 9.93 29.50
CA LEU A 67 18.53 11.20 28.96
C LEU A 67 18.20 11.37 27.48
N ALA A 68 18.38 10.32 26.68
CA ALA A 68 18.04 10.33 25.26
C ALA A 68 16.53 10.58 25.08
N ARG A 69 15.68 9.93 25.88
CA ARG A 69 14.23 10.16 25.87
C ARG A 69 13.90 11.61 26.19
N ARG A 70 14.51 12.19 27.23
CA ARG A 70 14.29 13.59 27.62
C ARG A 70 14.77 14.57 26.55
N SER A 71 15.97 14.36 26.02
CA SER A 71 16.51 15.15 24.92
C SER A 71 15.59 15.13 23.69
N ASN A 72 15.05 13.96 23.35
CA ASN A 72 14.09 13.82 22.25
C ASN A 72 12.79 14.58 22.51
N MET A 73 12.25 14.57 23.74
CA MET A 73 11.06 15.34 24.11
C MET A 73 11.25 16.85 24.01
N HIS A 74 12.49 17.34 24.12
CA HIS A 74 12.77 18.77 23.97
C HIS A 74 12.85 19.22 22.51
N ARG A 75 13.01 18.31 21.54
CA ARG A 75 12.96 18.63 20.10
C ARG A 75 11.52 18.98 19.69
N PRO A 76 11.30 19.88 18.72
CA PRO A 76 9.95 20.25 18.27
C PRO A 76 9.06 19.04 17.95
N ILE A 77 9.60 18.06 17.21
CA ILE A 77 8.88 16.82 16.87
C ILE A 77 8.54 15.95 18.10
N GLY A 78 9.38 16.00 19.13
CA GLY A 78 9.15 15.26 20.37
C GLY A 78 8.09 15.88 21.27
N ARG A 79 7.61 17.10 20.98
CA ARG A 79 6.53 17.78 21.70
C ARG A 79 5.16 17.60 21.07
N LEU A 80 5.11 17.10 19.84
CA LEU A 80 3.84 16.86 19.15
C LEU A 80 3.01 15.84 19.94
N PRO A 81 1.67 15.99 20.03
CA PRO A 81 0.77 14.95 20.51
C PRO A 81 0.89 13.65 19.70
N ASP A 82 0.53 12.52 20.32
CA ASP A 82 0.63 11.21 19.67
C ASP A 82 -0.23 11.16 18.41
N GLU A 83 -1.40 11.82 18.41
CA GLU A 83 -2.31 11.88 17.27
C GLU A 83 -1.65 12.55 16.05
N LEU A 84 -0.96 13.67 16.26
CA LEU A 84 -0.26 14.37 15.17
C LEU A 84 0.94 13.57 14.66
N LEU A 85 1.63 12.84 15.54
CA LEU A 85 2.70 11.93 15.14
C LEU A 85 2.15 10.76 14.30
N ILE A 86 1.03 10.17 14.71
CA ILE A 86 0.36 9.10 13.95
C ILE A 86 0.01 9.57 12.55
N GLU A 87 -0.69 10.70 12.42
CA GLU A 87 -1.06 11.24 11.09
C GLU A 87 0.16 11.58 10.25
N SER A 88 1.22 12.10 10.87
CA SER A 88 2.48 12.38 10.17
C SER A 88 3.13 11.09 9.65
N PHE A 89 3.19 10.03 10.46
CA PHE A 89 3.76 8.74 10.06
C PHE A 89 2.91 8.05 8.99
N LEU A 90 1.59 8.06 9.12
CA LEU A 90 0.69 7.52 8.09
C LEU A 90 0.83 8.27 6.76
N SER A 91 1.03 9.60 6.81
CA SER A 91 1.31 10.39 5.61
C SER A 91 2.64 10.02 4.96
N VAL A 92 3.69 9.78 5.77
CA VAL A 92 4.99 9.28 5.28
C VAL A 92 4.82 7.90 4.64
N LEU A 93 4.07 7.00 5.27
CA LEU A 93 3.80 5.69 4.69
C LEU A 93 3.07 5.81 3.36
N ALA A 94 2.00 6.61 3.29
CA ALA A 94 1.28 6.85 2.05
C ALA A 94 2.21 7.33 0.92
N ALA A 95 3.10 8.28 1.21
CA ALA A 95 4.08 8.79 0.25
C ALA A 95 5.14 7.74 -0.15
N LEU A 96 5.53 6.83 0.75
CA LEU A 96 6.41 5.70 0.40
C LEU A 96 5.72 4.68 -0.51
N GLY A 97 4.39 4.63 -0.48
CA GLY A 97 3.54 3.72 -1.24
C GLY A 97 3.17 4.19 -2.65
N ASP A 98 3.67 5.34 -3.13
CA ASP A 98 3.12 6.10 -4.27
C ASP A 98 2.93 5.33 -5.60
N ASN A 99 3.48 4.13 -5.76
CA ASN A 99 3.15 3.21 -6.86
C ASN A 99 3.03 1.74 -6.45
N ARG A 100 3.27 1.42 -5.17
CA ARG A 100 3.27 0.04 -4.69
C ARG A 100 2.03 -0.19 -3.86
N TYR A 101 1.28 -1.22 -4.25
CA TYR A 101 0.01 -1.59 -3.61
C TYR A 101 0.12 -1.87 -2.10
N ILE A 102 1.33 -2.23 -1.64
CA ILE A 102 1.74 -2.40 -0.25
C ILE A 102 3.17 -1.86 -0.07
N ILE A 103 3.42 -1.22 1.07
CA ILE A 103 4.75 -0.79 1.51
C ILE A 103 5.42 -1.97 2.22
N ASP A 104 6.60 -2.37 1.75
CA ASP A 104 7.38 -3.41 2.43
C ASP A 104 7.75 -2.94 3.84
N PRO A 105 7.58 -3.77 4.90
CA PRO A 105 8.04 -3.48 6.25
C PRO A 105 9.48 -2.93 6.29
N CYS A 106 10.39 -3.48 5.44
CA CYS A 106 11.78 -3.03 5.27
C CYS A 106 11.88 -1.51 5.07
N GLN A 107 10.91 -0.90 4.37
CA GLN A 107 10.94 0.51 3.96
C GLN A 107 10.53 1.47 5.06
N TRP A 108 9.94 1.01 6.15
CA TRP A 108 9.50 1.90 7.22
C TRP A 108 9.83 1.40 8.63
N GLU A 109 10.36 0.18 8.77
CA GLU A 109 10.79 -0.38 10.05
C GLU A 109 11.84 0.49 10.77
N TYR A 110 12.59 1.33 10.04
CA TYR A 110 13.47 2.32 10.66
C TYR A 110 12.72 3.30 11.59
N LEU A 111 11.45 3.59 11.33
CA LEU A 111 10.59 4.41 12.20
C LEU A 111 10.41 3.78 13.58
N LEU A 112 10.41 2.44 13.66
CA LEU A 112 10.36 1.70 14.92
C LEU A 112 11.68 1.83 15.71
N ASN A 113 12.76 2.29 15.09
CA ASN A 113 14.08 2.38 15.71
C ASN A 113 14.50 3.82 16.04
N VAL A 114 13.70 4.83 15.72
CA VAL A 114 14.03 6.24 15.98
C VAL A 114 14.07 6.53 17.48
N CYS A 115 12.99 6.24 18.19
CA CYS A 115 12.93 6.33 19.64
C CYS A 115 11.80 5.46 20.18
N SER A 116 11.87 5.09 21.46
CA SER A 116 10.89 4.22 22.11
C SER A 116 9.44 4.72 22.02
N ARG A 117 9.24 6.05 22.03
CA ARG A 117 7.91 6.65 21.87
C ARG A 117 7.32 6.35 20.49
N TRP A 118 8.11 6.50 19.42
CA TRP A 118 7.64 6.22 18.06
C TRP A 118 7.31 4.74 17.90
N SER A 119 8.18 3.86 18.40
CA SER A 119 7.92 2.42 18.40
C SER A 119 6.62 2.07 19.14
N ALA A 120 6.37 2.70 20.30
CA ALA A 120 5.18 2.47 21.10
C ALA A 120 3.90 2.95 20.38
N ILE A 121 3.92 4.16 19.84
CA ILE A 121 2.82 4.73 19.05
C ILE A 121 2.48 3.81 17.88
N ILE A 122 3.48 3.44 17.08
CA ILE A 122 3.27 2.63 15.88
C ILE A 122 2.74 1.24 16.24
N ARG A 123 3.27 0.59 17.28
CA ARG A 123 2.79 -0.73 17.73
C ARG A 123 1.37 -0.70 18.33
N ALA A 124 0.96 0.41 18.94
CA ALA A 124 -0.36 0.55 19.54
C ALA A 124 -1.47 0.84 18.50
N GLU A 125 -1.11 1.50 17.40
CA GLU A 125 -2.06 1.94 16.39
C GLU A 125 -2.22 0.89 15.28
N ALA A 126 -3.39 0.25 15.24
CA ALA A 126 -3.69 -0.82 14.30
C ALA A 126 -3.58 -0.40 12.82
N ARG A 127 -3.80 0.88 12.49
CA ARG A 127 -3.71 1.40 11.11
C ARG A 127 -2.37 1.11 10.42
N PHE A 128 -1.27 1.05 11.17
CA PHE A 128 0.06 0.73 10.63
C PHE A 128 0.20 -0.73 10.16
N TRP A 129 -0.68 -1.62 10.61
CA TRP A 129 -0.53 -3.07 10.45
C TRP A 129 -1.63 -3.73 9.61
N ARG A 130 -2.54 -2.94 9.03
CA ARG A 130 -3.70 -3.44 8.26
C ARG A 130 -3.33 -3.99 6.89
N SER A 131 -2.24 -3.51 6.30
CA SER A 131 -1.80 -3.91 4.96
C SER A 131 -0.89 -5.13 5.05
N ILE A 132 -1.30 -6.24 4.45
CA ILE A 132 -0.59 -7.53 4.54
C ILE A 132 -0.35 -8.09 3.14
N ASP A 133 0.91 -8.31 2.81
CA ASP A 133 1.31 -9.03 1.60
C ASP A 133 1.57 -10.51 1.92
N PHE A 134 0.87 -11.41 1.25
CA PHE A 134 1.04 -12.85 1.46
C PHE A 134 2.29 -13.44 0.80
N ARG A 135 3.11 -12.63 0.13
CA ARG A 135 4.48 -12.96 -0.28
C ARG A 135 5.47 -12.91 0.89
N TRP A 136 5.13 -12.23 1.98
CA TRP A 136 5.99 -12.18 3.15
C TRP A 136 6.11 -13.55 3.81
N ASN A 137 7.18 -13.75 4.58
CA ASN A 137 7.32 -14.92 5.42
C ASN A 137 6.24 -14.94 6.52
N GLN A 138 5.87 -16.15 6.95
CA GLN A 138 4.82 -16.39 7.93
C GLN A 138 4.99 -15.57 9.22
N ILE A 139 6.22 -15.43 9.74
CA ILE A 139 6.50 -14.68 10.98
C ILE A 139 6.09 -13.21 10.82
N THR A 140 6.35 -12.63 9.66
CA THR A 140 5.99 -11.24 9.34
C THR A 140 4.48 -11.09 9.22
N ILE A 141 3.81 -12.04 8.54
CA ILE A 141 2.35 -12.03 8.41
C ILE A 141 1.69 -12.15 9.78
N GLU A 142 2.09 -13.12 10.61
CA GLU A 142 1.54 -13.32 11.96
C GLU A 142 1.77 -12.11 12.86
N ARG A 143 2.94 -11.46 12.75
CA ARG A 143 3.23 -10.22 13.47
C ARG A 143 2.22 -9.12 13.09
N TYR A 144 1.99 -8.89 11.80
CA TYR A 144 1.02 -7.88 11.34
C TYR A 144 -0.41 -8.24 11.73
N LEU A 145 -0.79 -9.52 11.66
CA LEU A 145 -2.09 -9.99 12.12
C LEU A 145 -2.28 -9.74 13.62
N SER A 146 -1.24 -9.94 14.43
CA SER A 146 -1.31 -9.70 15.89
C SER A 146 -1.48 -8.22 16.25
N PHE A 147 -0.82 -7.31 15.52
CA PHE A 147 -0.91 -5.86 15.79
C PHE A 147 -2.14 -5.21 15.16
N SER A 148 -2.71 -5.80 14.11
CA SER A 148 -3.94 -5.28 13.48
C SER A 148 -5.22 -5.59 14.26
N GLN A 149 -5.17 -6.46 15.28
CA GLN A 149 -6.29 -6.79 16.19
C GLN A 149 -7.56 -7.19 15.43
N ASP A 150 -8.69 -6.50 15.62
CA ASP A 150 -9.96 -6.75 14.92
C ASP A 150 -10.19 -5.79 13.74
N SER A 151 -9.18 -5.00 13.36
CA SER A 151 -9.36 -4.00 12.31
C SER A 151 -9.49 -4.63 10.92
N PRO A 152 -10.25 -4.00 9.99
CA PRO A 152 -10.35 -4.43 8.61
C PRO A 152 -8.98 -4.45 7.92
N LEU A 153 -8.71 -5.54 7.20
CA LEU A 153 -7.42 -5.80 6.56
C LEU A 153 -7.44 -5.42 5.08
N SER A 154 -6.28 -4.98 4.58
CA SER A 154 -5.98 -4.81 3.17
C SER A 154 -5.01 -5.91 2.76
N LEU A 155 -5.49 -6.92 2.03
CA LEU A 155 -4.74 -8.13 1.71
C LEU A 155 -4.23 -8.07 0.27
N VAL A 156 -2.95 -8.34 0.05
CA VAL A 156 -2.40 -8.54 -1.29
C VAL A 156 -1.96 -9.97 -1.51
N LEU A 157 -2.46 -10.54 -2.60
CA LEU A 157 -2.29 -11.94 -2.99
C LEU A 157 -1.56 -11.99 -4.32
N ALA A 158 -0.40 -12.65 -4.36
CA ALA A 158 0.34 -12.88 -5.60
C ALA A 158 -0.17 -14.13 -6.32
N ILE A 159 -0.32 -14.05 -7.66
CA ILE A 159 -0.80 -15.16 -8.50
C ILE A 159 0.27 -16.25 -8.70
N SER A 160 1.55 -15.90 -8.60
CA SER A 160 2.67 -16.72 -9.06
C SER A 160 3.25 -17.69 -8.02
N ASP A 161 2.78 -17.67 -6.77
CA ASP A 161 3.66 -18.01 -5.65
C ASP A 161 3.20 -19.23 -4.82
N MET A 162 4.09 -20.22 -4.72
CA MET A 162 4.07 -21.28 -3.68
C MET A 162 3.76 -20.75 -2.26
N PRO A 163 4.25 -19.57 -1.84
CA PRO A 163 3.87 -18.92 -0.58
C PRO A 163 2.36 -18.86 -0.30
N LEU A 164 1.51 -18.60 -1.31
CA LEU A 164 0.07 -18.48 -1.07
C LEU A 164 -0.53 -19.83 -0.64
N LEU A 165 -0.08 -20.93 -1.23
CA LEU A 165 -0.51 -22.27 -0.84
C LEU A 165 -0.07 -22.61 0.59
N GLN A 166 1.14 -22.17 0.99
CA GLN A 166 1.65 -22.35 2.36
C GLN A 166 0.82 -21.56 3.37
N HIS A 167 0.43 -20.34 3.03
CA HIS A 167 -0.34 -19.46 3.92
C HIS A 167 -1.86 -19.58 3.75
N LYS A 168 -2.37 -20.55 2.97
CA LYS A 168 -3.80 -20.68 2.66
C LYS A 168 -4.69 -20.71 3.90
N ASN A 169 -4.32 -21.49 4.93
CA ASN A 169 -5.11 -21.60 6.16
C ASN A 169 -5.13 -20.28 6.93
N LEU A 170 -4.00 -19.57 6.96
CA LEU A 170 -3.86 -18.28 7.61
C LEU A 170 -4.71 -17.21 6.90
N LEU A 171 -4.68 -17.20 5.57
CA LEU A 171 -5.52 -16.34 4.74
C LEU A 171 -7.01 -16.61 5.00
N LEU A 172 -7.45 -17.87 4.87
CA LEU A 172 -8.86 -18.25 5.07
C LEU A 172 -9.36 -17.90 6.48
N SER A 173 -8.53 -18.07 7.50
CA SER A 173 -8.87 -17.72 8.89
C SER A 173 -9.07 -16.22 9.10
N ASN A 174 -8.52 -15.38 8.22
CA ASN A 174 -8.60 -13.92 8.31
C ASN A 174 -9.48 -13.28 7.22
N MET A 175 -10.06 -14.06 6.30
CA MET A 175 -10.98 -13.55 5.26
C MET A 175 -12.17 -12.81 5.86
N GLY A 176 -12.63 -13.21 7.04
CA GLY A 176 -13.68 -12.51 7.78
C GLY A 176 -13.39 -11.03 8.03
N ARG A 177 -12.10 -10.66 8.13
CA ARG A 177 -11.62 -9.30 8.39
C ARG A 177 -11.20 -8.55 7.12
N ALA A 178 -11.21 -9.19 5.95
CA ALA A 178 -10.76 -8.55 4.71
C ALA A 178 -11.70 -7.40 4.33
N GLY A 179 -11.16 -6.18 4.31
CA GLY A 179 -11.86 -4.96 3.87
C GLY A 179 -11.48 -4.53 2.45
N ASP A 180 -10.25 -4.85 2.04
CA ASP A 180 -9.69 -4.65 0.71
C ASP A 180 -8.90 -5.90 0.32
N ILE A 181 -9.06 -6.37 -0.92
CA ILE A 181 -8.27 -7.47 -1.48
C ILE A 181 -7.71 -7.02 -2.82
N LYS A 182 -6.40 -7.19 -3.01
CA LYS A 182 -5.74 -7.01 -4.31
C LYS A 182 -5.05 -8.29 -4.72
N ILE A 183 -5.47 -8.85 -5.85
CA ILE A 183 -4.86 -10.03 -6.46
C ILE A 183 -4.01 -9.54 -7.62
N ILE A 184 -2.71 -9.74 -7.58
CA ILE A 184 -1.78 -9.13 -8.52
C ILE A 184 -0.84 -10.20 -9.06
N ASN A 185 -0.72 -10.29 -10.38
CA ASN A 185 0.38 -11.03 -10.98
C ASN A 185 1.64 -10.16 -10.96
N PHE A 186 2.68 -10.59 -10.24
CA PHE A 186 3.98 -9.95 -10.28
C PHE A 186 4.86 -10.76 -11.22
N ASP A 187 5.24 -10.15 -12.34
CA ASP A 187 6.27 -10.72 -13.22
C ASP A 187 7.68 -10.30 -12.75
N GLU A 188 7.76 -9.33 -11.84
CA GLU A 188 9.01 -8.88 -11.25
C GLU A 188 9.43 -9.85 -10.14
N GLU A 189 10.65 -10.38 -10.24
CA GLU A 189 11.23 -11.18 -9.17
C GLU A 189 11.12 -10.40 -7.85
N PRO A 190 10.72 -11.05 -6.74
CA PRO A 190 10.56 -10.38 -5.48
C PRO A 190 11.86 -9.66 -5.11
N ASP A 191 11.76 -8.36 -4.83
CA ASP A 191 12.86 -7.57 -4.28
C ASP A 191 13.54 -8.37 -3.16
N ASP A 192 14.87 -8.32 -3.13
CA ASP A 192 15.76 -9.14 -2.31
C ASP A 192 15.70 -8.78 -0.80
N CYS A 193 14.55 -8.32 -0.30
CA CYS A 193 14.29 -7.96 1.09
C CYS A 193 14.14 -9.22 1.96
N PRO A 194 14.67 -9.22 3.21
CA PRO A 194 14.57 -10.35 4.14
C PRO A 194 13.13 -10.80 4.46
N HIS A 195 12.11 -9.96 4.23
CA HIS A 195 10.71 -10.31 4.49
C HIS A 195 10.11 -11.24 3.43
N THR A 196 10.57 -11.16 2.18
CA THR A 196 10.15 -12.03 1.08
C THR A 196 10.97 -13.31 1.02
N LYS A 197 12.14 -13.32 1.68
CA LYS A 197 12.97 -14.53 1.79
C LYS A 197 12.26 -15.57 2.64
N PRO A 198 12.05 -16.79 2.11
CA PRO A 198 11.44 -17.84 2.88
C PRO A 198 12.31 -18.20 4.10
N SER A 199 11.72 -18.26 5.30
CA SER A 199 12.46 -18.54 6.54
C SER A 199 13.10 -19.94 6.58
N TYR A 200 12.81 -20.82 5.62
CA TYR A 200 13.47 -22.12 5.51
C TYR A 200 14.95 -22.04 5.10
N VAL A 201 15.47 -20.86 4.74
CA VAL A 201 16.92 -20.64 4.49
C VAL A 201 17.66 -20.19 5.75
N ILE A 202 17.06 -20.29 6.94
CA ILE A 202 17.86 -20.32 8.18
C ILE A 202 18.49 -21.71 8.26
N GLU A 203 19.60 -21.87 7.54
CA GLU A 203 20.52 -23.00 7.61
C GLU A 203 21.04 -23.14 9.05
N THR A 204 20.28 -23.83 9.89
CA THR A 204 20.82 -24.58 11.02
C THR A 204 20.92 -26.06 10.65
N LEU A 205 21.25 -26.38 9.39
CA LEU A 205 21.86 -27.68 9.12
C LEU A 205 23.32 -27.59 9.55
N PRO A 206 23.81 -28.50 10.41
CA PRO A 206 25.23 -28.62 10.66
C PRO A 206 25.91 -28.82 9.30
N GLN A 207 27.00 -28.10 9.04
CA GLN A 207 27.89 -28.30 7.90
C GLN A 207 28.47 -29.72 7.91
N SER A 208 27.66 -30.74 7.62
CA SER A 208 28.14 -32.07 7.33
C SER A 208 28.64 -32.02 5.88
N ARG A 209 29.96 -32.14 5.75
CA ARG A 209 30.69 -32.19 4.49
C ARG A 209 30.00 -33.12 3.47
N ALA A 210 29.85 -32.60 2.26
CA ALA A 210 29.76 -33.35 1.02
C ALA A 210 28.61 -34.38 0.94
N SER A 211 27.41 -33.89 0.65
CA SER A 211 26.51 -34.58 -0.27
C SER A 211 25.84 -33.50 -1.09
N SER A 212 26.18 -33.44 -2.38
CA SER A 212 25.43 -32.65 -3.36
C SER A 212 24.01 -33.16 -3.34
N ILE A 213 23.13 -32.50 -2.59
CA ILE A 213 21.70 -32.63 -2.78
C ILE A 213 21.47 -31.99 -4.15
N ASN A 214 21.54 -32.84 -5.18
CA ASN A 214 21.03 -32.53 -6.49
C ASN A 214 19.56 -32.20 -6.25
N TRP A 215 19.23 -30.91 -6.21
CA TRP A 215 17.88 -30.48 -6.56
C TRP A 215 17.56 -31.24 -7.84
N PRO A 216 16.51 -32.07 -7.87
CA PRO A 216 16.26 -32.90 -9.02
C PRO A 216 16.22 -31.95 -10.21
N GLU A 217 17.17 -32.08 -11.13
CA GLU A 217 17.13 -31.41 -12.42
C GLU A 217 15.80 -31.82 -13.01
N THR A 218 14.81 -30.94 -12.83
CA THR A 218 13.43 -31.20 -13.18
C THR A 218 13.41 -31.28 -14.68
N LYS A 219 13.44 -32.51 -15.17
CA LYS A 219 13.31 -32.86 -16.58
C LYS A 219 12.15 -32.07 -17.20
N THR A 220 12.47 -31.38 -18.30
CA THR A 220 11.58 -30.82 -19.34
C THR A 220 10.52 -29.81 -18.89
N GLY A 221 10.76 -28.53 -19.21
CA GLY A 221 10.04 -27.33 -18.75
C GLY A 221 8.58 -27.13 -19.20
N GLU A 222 7.90 -28.12 -19.78
CA GLU A 222 6.50 -27.97 -20.23
C GLU A 222 5.46 -28.36 -19.17
N ASP A 223 5.79 -29.22 -18.20
CA ASP A 223 4.85 -29.60 -17.14
C ASP A 223 4.83 -28.63 -15.95
N LYS A 224 5.79 -27.71 -15.83
CA LYS A 224 5.81 -26.68 -14.76
C LYS A 224 4.80 -25.54 -14.97
N LEU A 225 4.30 -25.35 -16.20
CA LEU A 225 3.30 -24.31 -16.50
C LEU A 225 1.86 -24.74 -16.19
N LYS A 226 1.60 -26.05 -15.98
CA LYS A 226 0.23 -26.62 -15.99
C LYS A 226 -0.59 -26.44 -14.71
N SER A 227 -0.13 -25.73 -13.68
CA SER A 227 -0.94 -25.53 -12.46
C SER A 227 -0.70 -24.20 -11.75
N LYS A 228 -0.52 -23.09 -12.48
CA LYS A 228 -0.71 -21.78 -11.85
C LYS A 228 -2.22 -21.59 -11.62
N ARG A 229 -2.70 -21.82 -10.40
CA ARG A 229 -4.09 -21.53 -10.02
C ARG A 229 -4.22 -20.06 -9.67
N CYS A 230 -5.20 -19.38 -10.25
CA CYS A 230 -5.50 -18.02 -9.87
C CYS A 230 -6.03 -17.97 -8.42
N PRO A 231 -5.47 -17.13 -7.53
CA PRO A 231 -5.95 -16.92 -6.17
C PRO A 231 -7.42 -16.48 -6.09
N ALA A 232 -8.00 -16.03 -7.20
CA ALA A 232 -9.41 -15.68 -7.31
C ALA A 232 -10.37 -16.78 -6.82
N GLU A 233 -9.97 -18.05 -6.89
CA GLU A 233 -10.74 -19.18 -6.32
C GLU A 233 -11.02 -19.00 -4.81
N LEU A 234 -10.18 -18.26 -4.10
CA LEU A 234 -10.34 -17.98 -2.67
C LEU A 234 -11.43 -16.94 -2.38
N LEU A 235 -11.90 -16.20 -3.38
CA LEU A 235 -12.99 -15.24 -3.25
C LEU A 235 -14.36 -15.92 -2.98
N VAL A 236 -14.43 -17.25 -3.04
CA VAL A 236 -15.59 -18.04 -2.59
C VAL A 236 -15.74 -17.99 -1.06
N ALA A 237 -14.67 -17.68 -0.32
CA ALA A 237 -14.73 -17.53 1.13
C ALA A 237 -15.59 -16.33 1.55
N ALA A 238 -16.24 -16.43 2.72
CA ALA A 238 -17.00 -15.34 3.28
C ALA A 238 -16.06 -14.18 3.70
N ALA A 239 -16.30 -13.00 3.14
CA ALA A 239 -15.59 -11.77 3.50
C ALA A 239 -16.63 -10.64 3.72
N PRO A 240 -17.31 -10.64 4.88
CA PRO A 240 -18.45 -9.77 5.14
C PRO A 240 -18.08 -8.29 5.22
N HIS A 241 -16.79 -7.94 5.30
CA HIS A 241 -16.30 -6.57 5.35
C HIS A 241 -15.69 -6.08 4.03
N LEU A 242 -15.61 -6.96 3.02
CA LEU A 242 -14.92 -6.65 1.77
C LEU A 242 -15.67 -5.58 0.99
N SER A 243 -15.01 -4.45 0.76
CA SER A 243 -15.57 -3.27 0.11
C SER A 243 -14.91 -2.94 -1.23
N ASN A 244 -13.64 -3.32 -1.37
CA ASN A 244 -12.82 -3.06 -2.55
C ASN A 244 -12.12 -4.34 -3.00
N LEU A 245 -12.21 -4.63 -4.30
CA LEU A 245 -11.51 -5.75 -4.93
C LEU A 245 -10.77 -5.24 -6.16
N LEU A 246 -9.45 -5.45 -6.19
CA LEU A 246 -8.61 -5.22 -7.35
C LEU A 246 -8.06 -6.57 -7.82
N VAL A 247 -8.24 -6.92 -9.09
CA VAL A 247 -7.67 -8.14 -9.68
C VAL A 247 -6.87 -7.74 -10.92
N ILE A 248 -5.60 -8.10 -10.95
CA ILE A 248 -4.69 -7.85 -12.07
C ILE A 248 -4.12 -9.21 -12.50
N CYS A 249 -4.63 -9.72 -13.61
CA CYS A 249 -4.35 -11.06 -14.11
C CYS A 249 -3.54 -10.99 -15.41
N ARG A 250 -2.21 -10.98 -15.35
CA ARG A 250 -1.39 -11.18 -16.56
C ARG A 250 -1.29 -12.68 -16.84
N HIS A 251 -2.02 -13.18 -17.83
CA HIS A 251 -1.92 -14.58 -18.24
C HIS A 251 -1.30 -14.65 -19.63
N ASP A 252 -0.07 -15.16 -19.72
CA ASP A 252 0.67 -15.26 -21.00
C ASP A 252 0.08 -16.31 -21.96
N THR A 253 -0.68 -17.30 -21.47
CA THR A 253 -0.98 -18.49 -22.30
C THR A 253 -2.36 -19.11 -22.16
N SER A 254 -3.23 -18.66 -21.23
CA SER A 254 -4.59 -19.20 -21.17
C SER A 254 -5.63 -18.23 -20.62
N TRP A 255 -6.70 -18.07 -21.39
CA TRP A 255 -7.86 -17.20 -21.13
C TRP A 255 -8.82 -17.78 -20.07
N THR A 256 -8.37 -18.74 -19.26
CA THR A 256 -9.26 -19.71 -18.59
C THR A 256 -9.68 -19.31 -17.18
N HIS A 257 -9.13 -18.23 -16.61
CA HIS A 257 -9.49 -17.83 -15.25
C HIS A 257 -10.72 -16.93 -15.26
N SER A 258 -11.88 -17.55 -15.03
CA SER A 258 -13.09 -16.85 -14.65
C SER A 258 -13.06 -16.54 -13.15
N LEU A 259 -13.47 -15.33 -12.78
CA LEU A 259 -13.73 -15.00 -11.38
C LEU A 259 -14.94 -15.83 -10.90
N PRO A 260 -14.94 -16.32 -9.66
CA PRO A 260 -16.14 -16.91 -9.10
C PRO A 260 -17.24 -15.85 -8.96
N PRO A 261 -18.53 -16.23 -8.88
CA PRO A 261 -19.59 -15.31 -8.51
C PRO A 261 -19.28 -14.62 -7.17
N LEU A 262 -19.43 -13.31 -7.14
CA LEU A 262 -19.13 -12.42 -6.01
C LEU A 262 -20.39 -11.94 -5.28
N GLN A 263 -21.56 -12.49 -5.61
CA GLN A 263 -22.86 -12.10 -5.06
C GLN A 263 -22.94 -12.21 -3.52
N HIS A 264 -22.20 -13.14 -2.92
CA HIS A 264 -22.16 -13.31 -1.47
C HIS A 264 -21.41 -12.19 -0.75
N LEU A 265 -20.61 -11.41 -1.47
CA LEU A 265 -19.82 -10.28 -0.95
C LEU A 265 -20.68 -9.01 -0.86
N SER A 266 -21.75 -9.06 -0.06
CA SER A 266 -22.80 -8.03 0.03
C SER A 266 -22.35 -6.61 0.38
N ARG A 267 -21.10 -6.38 0.78
CA ARG A 267 -20.52 -5.05 1.04
C ARG A 267 -19.57 -4.56 -0.04
N LEU A 268 -19.35 -5.35 -1.10
CA LEU A 268 -18.44 -5.01 -2.17
C LEU A 268 -19.01 -3.83 -2.97
N THR A 269 -18.31 -2.70 -2.90
CA THR A 269 -18.72 -1.44 -3.53
C THR A 269 -17.87 -1.08 -4.73
N SER A 270 -16.62 -1.53 -4.78
CA SER A 270 -15.68 -1.22 -5.84
C SER A 270 -15.00 -2.47 -6.35
N VAL A 271 -15.01 -2.65 -7.67
CA VAL A 271 -14.30 -3.73 -8.35
C VAL A 271 -13.51 -3.15 -9.51
N GLU A 272 -12.21 -3.44 -9.53
CA GLU A 272 -11.33 -3.16 -10.65
C GLU A 272 -10.70 -4.46 -11.16
N LEU A 273 -10.98 -4.79 -12.41
CA LEU A 273 -10.49 -5.99 -13.09
C LEU A 273 -9.57 -5.58 -14.23
N ARG A 274 -8.30 -5.94 -14.15
CA ARG A 274 -7.33 -5.71 -15.22
C ARG A 274 -6.89 -7.04 -15.80
N CYS A 275 -7.00 -7.14 -17.12
CA CYS A 275 -6.63 -8.34 -17.87
C CYS A 275 -7.42 -9.60 -17.43
N CYS A 276 -8.57 -9.45 -16.78
CA CYS A 276 -9.44 -10.55 -16.39
C CYS A 276 -10.51 -10.77 -17.46
N HIS A 277 -10.69 -12.00 -17.91
CA HIS A 277 -11.79 -12.33 -18.82
C HIS A 277 -13.11 -12.39 -18.05
N LEU A 278 -14.07 -11.56 -18.44
CA LEU A 278 -15.46 -11.71 -18.02
C LEU A 278 -16.07 -12.85 -18.83
N GLY A 279 -16.37 -13.97 -18.17
CA GLY A 279 -17.05 -15.09 -18.82
C GLY A 279 -18.50 -14.75 -19.19
N ASN A 280 -19.21 -15.73 -19.76
CA ASN A 280 -20.63 -15.58 -20.05
C ASN A 280 -21.44 -15.35 -18.76
N ASN A 281 -22.46 -14.48 -18.82
CA ASN A 281 -23.34 -14.12 -17.70
C ASN A 281 -22.62 -13.39 -16.55
N TRP A 282 -21.60 -12.59 -16.87
CA TRP A 282 -20.89 -11.79 -15.87
C TRP A 282 -21.77 -10.70 -15.25
N ASP A 283 -22.88 -10.35 -15.90
CA ASP A 283 -23.92 -9.43 -15.40
C ASP A 283 -24.46 -9.83 -14.02
N ARG A 284 -24.45 -11.14 -13.72
CA ARG A 284 -24.90 -11.69 -12.44
C ARG A 284 -23.77 -11.95 -11.45
N MET A 285 -22.52 -11.74 -11.81
CA MET A 285 -21.41 -12.09 -10.92
C MET A 285 -21.31 -11.15 -9.73
N PHE A 286 -21.73 -9.89 -9.86
CA PHE A 286 -21.51 -8.88 -8.85
C PHE A 286 -22.70 -8.75 -7.89
N PRO A 287 -22.47 -8.33 -6.63
CA PRO A 287 -23.54 -8.05 -5.69
C PRO A 287 -24.23 -6.71 -6.03
N ALA A 288 -25.52 -6.59 -5.66
CA ALA A 288 -26.31 -5.37 -5.88
C ALA A 288 -25.74 -4.11 -5.20
N SER A 289 -24.84 -4.27 -4.23
CA SER A 289 -24.12 -3.17 -3.54
C SER A 289 -23.04 -2.50 -4.39
N LEU A 290 -22.73 -3.03 -5.58
CA LEU A 290 -21.66 -2.53 -6.43
C LEU A 290 -21.96 -1.09 -6.91
N ARG A 291 -20.98 -0.20 -6.70
CA ARG A 291 -21.06 1.22 -7.08
C ARG A 291 -20.05 1.60 -8.16
N TYR A 292 -18.89 0.95 -8.17
CA TYR A 292 -17.81 1.24 -9.10
C TYR A 292 -17.36 -0.06 -9.74
N LEU A 293 -17.49 -0.16 -11.06
CA LEU A 293 -16.93 -1.25 -11.83
C LEU A 293 -15.98 -0.69 -12.88
N ARG A 294 -14.74 -1.17 -12.84
CA ARG A 294 -13.75 -0.90 -13.86
C ARG A 294 -13.20 -2.20 -14.40
N THR A 295 -13.23 -2.36 -15.72
CA THR A 295 -12.66 -3.52 -16.42
C THR A 295 -11.76 -3.01 -17.52
N ALA A 296 -10.48 -3.38 -17.52
CA ALA A 296 -9.51 -2.91 -18.50
C ALA A 296 -8.70 -4.07 -19.05
N TYR A 297 -8.67 -4.23 -20.37
CA TYR A 297 -7.93 -5.31 -21.05
C TYR A 297 -6.57 -4.83 -21.56
N THR A 298 -5.77 -4.23 -20.67
CA THR A 298 -4.50 -3.59 -21.03
C THR A 298 -3.40 -4.61 -21.35
N GLY A 299 -2.73 -4.43 -22.49
CA GLY A 299 -1.31 -4.79 -22.62
C GLY A 299 -0.95 -6.27 -22.74
N VAL A 300 -1.83 -7.15 -23.25
CA VAL A 300 -1.35 -8.43 -23.77
C VAL A 300 -0.90 -8.18 -25.22
N PRO A 301 0.40 -8.31 -25.56
CA PRO A 301 0.83 -8.28 -26.96
C PRO A 301 0.06 -9.36 -27.71
N ILE A 302 -0.81 -8.87 -28.57
CA ILE A 302 -1.81 -9.58 -29.33
C ILE A 302 -1.10 -10.58 -30.23
N TYR A 303 -0.88 -11.81 -29.75
CA TYR A 303 -0.61 -12.93 -30.64
C TYR A 303 -1.92 -13.44 -31.29
N ASP A 304 -3.09 -12.98 -30.82
CA ASP A 304 -4.41 -13.26 -31.39
C ASP A 304 -5.23 -11.96 -31.44
N ASP A 305 -5.52 -11.45 -32.64
CA ASP A 305 -6.21 -10.17 -32.94
C ASP A 305 -7.61 -10.00 -32.30
N ARG A 306 -8.07 -11.01 -31.56
CA ARG A 306 -9.38 -11.04 -30.94
C ARG A 306 -9.35 -10.39 -29.57
N LYS A 307 -9.83 -9.15 -29.50
CA LYS A 307 -10.21 -8.53 -28.22
C LYS A 307 -11.34 -9.34 -27.55
N PRO A 308 -11.37 -9.43 -26.21
CA PRO A 308 -12.50 -10.04 -25.51
C PRO A 308 -13.77 -9.27 -25.81
N GLY A 309 -14.77 -9.99 -26.33
CA GLY A 309 -16.10 -9.46 -26.60
C GLY A 309 -16.90 -9.32 -25.32
N ILE A 310 -17.50 -8.15 -25.11
CA ILE A 310 -18.49 -7.90 -24.07
C ILE A 310 -19.83 -7.66 -24.75
N ASP A 311 -20.82 -8.48 -24.42
CA ASP A 311 -22.16 -8.34 -24.95
C ASP A 311 -22.85 -7.12 -24.36
N MET A 312 -23.36 -6.24 -25.22
CA MET A 312 -24.11 -5.06 -24.82
C MET A 312 -25.32 -5.39 -23.92
N VAL A 313 -25.93 -6.56 -24.14
CA VAL A 313 -27.05 -7.05 -23.32
C VAL A 313 -26.62 -7.27 -21.87
N ASP A 314 -25.41 -7.75 -21.63
CA ASP A 314 -24.91 -7.99 -20.28
C ASP A 314 -24.58 -6.69 -19.55
N ILE A 315 -24.17 -5.64 -20.28
CA ILE A 315 -24.04 -4.28 -19.71
C ILE A 315 -25.39 -3.77 -19.19
N ILE A 316 -26.47 -3.93 -19.96
CA ILE A 316 -27.82 -3.51 -19.56
C ILE A 316 -28.30 -4.32 -18.35
N ARG A 317 -28.09 -5.65 -18.36
CA ARG A 317 -28.47 -6.53 -17.25
C ARG A 317 -27.69 -6.22 -15.98
N LEU A 318 -26.40 -5.89 -16.09
CA LEU A 318 -25.59 -5.44 -14.96
C LEU A 318 -26.22 -4.20 -14.31
N MET A 319 -26.57 -3.18 -15.10
CA MET A 319 -27.19 -1.96 -14.56
C MET A 319 -28.55 -2.24 -13.90
N ALA A 320 -29.30 -3.24 -14.40
CA ALA A 320 -30.52 -3.69 -13.76
C ALA A 320 -30.26 -4.42 -12.43
N HIS A 321 -29.17 -5.18 -12.36
CA HIS A 321 -28.77 -5.94 -11.17
C HIS A 321 -28.12 -5.06 -10.08
N CYS A 322 -27.44 -3.99 -10.48
CA CYS A 322 -26.71 -3.06 -9.62
C CYS A 322 -27.33 -1.65 -9.71
N PRO A 323 -28.49 -1.41 -9.06
CA PRO A 323 -29.21 -0.13 -9.19
C PRO A 323 -28.45 1.08 -8.61
N ASP A 324 -27.50 0.83 -7.71
CA ASP A 324 -26.65 1.85 -7.07
C ASP A 324 -25.33 2.10 -7.83
N LEU A 325 -25.20 1.58 -9.06
CA LEU A 325 -23.99 1.76 -9.86
C LEU A 325 -23.77 3.24 -10.20
N ILE A 326 -22.63 3.79 -9.76
CA ILE A 326 -22.23 5.20 -9.95
C ILE A 326 -21.31 5.34 -11.17
N SER A 327 -20.39 4.39 -11.37
CA SER A 327 -19.41 4.42 -12.45
C SER A 327 -19.23 3.06 -13.08
N LEU A 328 -19.30 3.02 -14.41
CA LEU A 328 -18.95 1.87 -15.24
C LEU A 328 -17.89 2.28 -16.25
N ASP A 329 -16.72 1.63 -16.19
CA ASP A 329 -15.59 1.86 -17.10
C ASP A 329 -15.14 0.53 -17.71
N ILE A 330 -15.41 0.32 -18.99
CA ILE A 330 -15.06 -0.90 -19.73
C ILE A 330 -14.03 -0.51 -20.80
N ALA A 331 -12.74 -0.51 -20.46
CA ALA A 331 -11.68 -0.12 -21.38
C ALA A 331 -11.13 -1.30 -22.18
N GLU A 332 -10.83 -1.05 -23.47
CA GLU A 332 -10.10 -1.95 -24.36
C GLU A 332 -10.79 -3.29 -24.69
N ALA A 333 -12.10 -3.41 -24.45
CA ALA A 333 -12.91 -4.54 -24.89
C ALA A 333 -13.50 -4.30 -26.30
N SER A 334 -13.81 -5.37 -27.03
CA SER A 334 -14.75 -5.28 -28.17
C SER A 334 -16.17 -5.35 -27.63
N ILE A 335 -17.07 -4.51 -28.14
CA ILE A 335 -18.48 -4.60 -27.79
C ILE A 335 -19.18 -5.42 -28.86
N ASN A 336 -19.85 -6.49 -28.44
CA ASN A 336 -20.69 -7.27 -29.33
C ASN A 336 -22.08 -6.63 -29.38
N PRO A 337 -22.64 -6.40 -30.58
CA PRO A 337 -23.94 -5.77 -30.72
C PRO A 337 -25.02 -6.64 -30.11
N ALA A 338 -26.06 -6.01 -29.57
CA ALA A 338 -27.21 -6.76 -29.05
C ALA A 338 -27.86 -7.58 -30.19
N PRO A 339 -28.31 -8.82 -29.93
CA PRO A 339 -29.05 -9.60 -30.92
C PRO A 339 -30.28 -8.83 -31.40
N THR A 340 -30.65 -8.93 -32.67
CA THR A 340 -31.80 -8.22 -33.27
C THR A 340 -33.11 -8.44 -32.50
N ALA A 341 -33.26 -9.61 -31.86
CA ALA A 341 -34.42 -9.96 -31.03
C ALA A 341 -34.50 -9.15 -29.71
N PHE A 342 -33.39 -8.57 -29.24
CA PHE A 342 -33.33 -7.81 -27.99
C PHE A 342 -33.93 -6.40 -28.11
N ALA A 343 -33.87 -5.81 -29.31
CA ALA A 343 -34.25 -4.41 -29.57
C ALA A 343 -35.76 -4.09 -29.42
N LEU A 344 -36.62 -5.07 -29.13
CA LEU A 344 -38.05 -4.96 -29.36
C LEU A 344 -38.95 -4.92 -28.11
N ARG A 345 -38.44 -5.17 -26.90
CA ARG A 345 -39.36 -5.40 -25.76
C ARG A 345 -39.56 -4.28 -24.74
N GLU A 346 -38.57 -3.55 -24.24
CA GLU A 346 -38.85 -2.60 -23.16
C GLU A 346 -37.91 -1.37 -23.18
N LYS A 347 -38.46 -0.23 -23.62
CA LYS A 347 -37.80 1.09 -23.52
C LYS A 347 -37.75 1.52 -22.06
N GLY A 348 -36.61 2.03 -21.59
CA GLY A 348 -36.45 2.53 -20.22
C GLY A 348 -36.66 1.47 -19.12
N ALA A 349 -36.41 0.20 -19.45
CA ALA A 349 -36.59 -0.92 -18.51
C ALA A 349 -35.66 -0.82 -17.29
N VAL A 350 -34.50 -0.18 -17.44
CA VAL A 350 -33.45 -0.15 -16.43
C VAL A 350 -33.27 1.25 -15.88
N ARG A 351 -33.54 1.43 -14.58
CA ARG A 351 -33.41 2.73 -13.90
C ARG A 351 -32.04 2.85 -13.22
N ALA A 352 -31.07 3.41 -13.95
CA ALA A 352 -29.71 3.63 -13.47
C ALA A 352 -29.56 5.04 -12.85
N LEU A 353 -30.36 5.32 -11.82
CA LEU A 353 -30.54 6.68 -11.28
C LEU A 353 -29.25 7.30 -10.71
N GLN A 354 -28.33 6.47 -10.21
CA GLN A 354 -27.07 6.89 -9.62
C GLN A 354 -25.90 6.93 -10.61
N LEU A 355 -26.09 6.45 -11.84
CA LEU A 355 -25.02 6.36 -12.83
C LEU A 355 -24.60 7.77 -13.25
N ARG A 356 -23.36 8.13 -12.93
CA ARG A 356 -22.75 9.42 -13.26
C ARG A 356 -21.73 9.32 -14.37
N ARG A 357 -21.04 8.18 -14.45
CA ARG A 357 -19.97 7.93 -15.42
C ARG A 357 -20.18 6.61 -16.16
N LEU A 358 -20.18 6.69 -17.48
CA LEU A 358 -20.27 5.54 -18.37
C LEU A 358 -19.21 5.66 -19.47
N ASN A 359 -18.15 4.87 -19.36
CA ASN A 359 -17.05 4.83 -20.32
C ASN A 359 -16.97 3.45 -20.95
N VAL A 360 -17.28 3.37 -22.25
CA VAL A 360 -17.16 2.15 -23.04
C VAL A 360 -16.55 2.53 -24.41
N PRO A 361 -15.22 2.73 -24.48
CA PRO A 361 -14.56 3.09 -25.71
C PRO A 361 -14.66 1.92 -26.71
N GLY A 362 -14.87 2.24 -27.98
CA GLY A 362 -15.04 1.25 -29.05
C GLY A 362 -16.49 0.86 -29.34
N MET A 363 -17.46 1.33 -28.55
CA MET A 363 -18.88 1.21 -28.86
C MET A 363 -19.28 2.15 -30.00
N SER A 364 -19.98 1.63 -31.00
CA SER A 364 -20.50 2.39 -32.14
C SER A 364 -21.65 3.33 -31.74
N ALA A 365 -21.94 4.35 -32.55
CA ALA A 365 -23.04 5.29 -32.28
C ALA A 365 -24.40 4.59 -32.15
N SER A 366 -24.69 3.60 -33.00
CA SER A 366 -25.94 2.82 -32.94
C SER A 366 -26.07 1.98 -31.68
N GLU A 367 -24.95 1.46 -31.16
CA GLU A 367 -24.94 0.72 -29.90
C GLU A 367 -25.15 1.67 -28.70
N TRP A 368 -24.56 2.86 -28.74
CA TRP A 368 -24.84 3.90 -27.74
C TRP A 368 -26.31 4.31 -27.73
N ASP A 369 -26.90 4.55 -28.89
CA ASP A 369 -28.32 4.91 -29.00
C ASP A 369 -29.22 3.81 -28.44
N LEU A 370 -28.92 2.55 -28.76
CA LEU A 370 -29.64 1.40 -28.22
C LEU A 370 -29.44 1.28 -26.70
N LEU A 371 -28.24 1.57 -26.17
CA LEU A 371 -27.96 1.50 -24.73
C LEU A 371 -28.80 2.54 -24.00
N LEU A 372 -28.74 3.79 -24.46
CA LEU A 372 -29.51 4.92 -23.93
C LEU A 372 -31.02 4.75 -24.10
N HIS A 373 -31.46 3.96 -25.09
CA HIS A 373 -32.87 3.60 -25.23
C HIS A 373 -33.37 2.69 -24.09
N HIS A 374 -32.52 1.82 -23.57
CA HIS A 374 -32.87 0.86 -22.53
C HIS A 374 -32.63 1.35 -21.10
N ILE A 375 -31.78 2.36 -20.92
CA ILE A 375 -31.43 2.88 -19.59
C ILE A 375 -32.02 4.27 -19.33
N GLU A 376 -32.58 4.47 -18.13
CA GLU A 376 -32.94 5.77 -17.58
C GLU A 376 -31.85 6.23 -16.61
N ALA A 377 -30.94 7.09 -17.08
CA ALA A 377 -29.78 7.58 -16.31
C ALA A 377 -29.72 9.12 -16.24
N PRO A 378 -30.61 9.78 -15.48
CA PRO A 378 -30.71 11.25 -15.44
C PRO A 378 -29.47 11.94 -14.85
N SER A 379 -28.65 11.20 -14.09
CA SER A 379 -27.43 11.71 -13.44
C SER A 379 -26.17 11.57 -14.29
N LEU A 380 -26.27 11.05 -15.53
CA LEU A 380 -25.12 10.77 -16.37
C LEU A 380 -24.47 12.08 -16.82
N SER A 381 -23.31 12.40 -16.25
CA SER A 381 -22.56 13.62 -16.54
C SER A 381 -21.32 13.37 -17.40
N GLU A 382 -20.76 12.16 -17.33
CA GLU A 382 -19.56 11.77 -18.04
C GLU A 382 -19.86 10.57 -18.94
N SER A 383 -19.91 10.81 -20.25
CA SER A 383 -20.01 9.76 -21.27
C SER A 383 -18.96 9.97 -22.34
N ASN A 384 -18.16 8.93 -22.62
CA ASN A 384 -17.23 8.93 -23.74
C ASN A 384 -17.93 8.56 -25.04
N GLN A 385 -19.09 9.17 -25.31
CA GLN A 385 -19.66 9.09 -26.64
C GLN A 385 -18.61 9.61 -27.62
N PRO A 386 -18.34 8.90 -28.73
CA PRO A 386 -17.60 9.50 -29.83
C PRO A 386 -18.43 10.72 -30.23
N GLY A 387 -18.00 11.91 -29.81
CA GLY A 387 -18.67 13.15 -30.16
C GLY A 387 -18.89 13.14 -31.66
N PRO A 388 -20.05 13.62 -32.17
CA PRO A 388 -20.32 13.63 -33.60
C PRO A 388 -19.08 14.22 -34.27
N SER A 389 -18.35 13.39 -35.01
CA SER A 389 -17.04 13.76 -35.50
C SER A 389 -17.25 15.03 -36.32
N PHE A 390 -16.79 16.17 -35.81
CA PHE A 390 -17.03 17.50 -36.39
C PHE A 390 -16.24 17.70 -37.70
N ARG A 391 -15.90 16.60 -38.39
CA ARG A 391 -15.09 16.55 -39.61
C ARG A 391 -15.90 16.58 -40.91
N ASP A 392 -17.22 16.45 -40.88
CA ASP A 392 -18.02 16.41 -42.11
C ASP A 392 -18.73 17.71 -42.50
N ASN A 393 -18.54 18.82 -41.76
CA ASN A 393 -19.20 20.11 -42.09
C ASN A 393 -18.32 21.36 -41.92
N VAL A 394 -16.99 21.25 -42.07
CA VAL A 394 -16.15 22.44 -42.26
C VAL A 394 -15.95 22.63 -43.78
N PRO A 395 -16.51 23.70 -44.40
CA PRO A 395 -16.23 23.98 -45.80
C PRO A 395 -14.73 24.24 -45.99
N PRO A 396 -14.14 23.84 -47.14
CA PRO A 396 -12.70 23.93 -47.36
C PRO A 396 -12.25 25.39 -47.29
N VAL A 397 -11.52 25.75 -46.24
CA VAL A 397 -10.79 27.02 -46.18
C VAL A 397 -9.50 26.83 -46.97
N SER A 398 -9.38 27.54 -48.10
CA SER A 398 -8.15 27.58 -48.89
C SER A 398 -7.00 28.19 -48.08
N PRO A 399 -5.81 27.57 -48.04
CA PRO A 399 -4.67 28.16 -47.36
C PRO A 399 -3.98 29.19 -48.27
N VAL A 400 -4.01 30.46 -47.86
CA VAL A 400 -3.06 31.48 -48.33
C VAL A 400 -1.95 31.54 -47.29
N PHE A 401 -0.77 30.99 -47.61
CA PHE A 401 0.46 31.22 -46.84
C PHE A 401 1.34 32.23 -47.57
N PRO A 402 1.88 33.26 -46.90
CA PRO A 402 3.07 33.95 -47.33
C PRO A 402 4.34 33.22 -46.84
N ALA A 403 5.39 33.29 -47.66
CA ALA A 403 6.70 32.68 -47.44
C ALA A 403 7.45 33.27 -46.23
N PRO A 404 8.42 32.53 -45.64
CA PRO A 404 9.21 33.00 -44.50
C PRO A 404 10.41 33.83 -44.94
N TYR A 405 10.67 34.91 -44.19
CA TYR A 405 11.97 35.58 -44.17
C TYR A 405 12.88 34.88 -43.16
N ALA A 406 14.09 34.56 -43.62
CA ALA A 406 15.20 34.06 -42.82
C ALA A 406 15.97 35.20 -42.14
N ASN A 407 16.62 34.82 -41.04
CA ASN A 407 17.81 35.40 -40.37
C ASN A 407 17.56 35.98 -38.97
N SER A 408 18.12 35.30 -37.97
CA SER A 408 19.19 35.89 -37.13
C SER A 408 19.77 34.84 -36.18
N ASP A 409 21.08 34.65 -36.30
CA ASP A 409 21.98 34.02 -35.32
C ASP A 409 21.82 34.62 -33.92
N VAL A 410 21.78 33.76 -32.88
CA VAL A 410 22.34 34.08 -31.55
C VAL A 410 22.89 32.79 -30.91
N SER A 411 24.20 32.84 -30.65
CA SER A 411 25.07 32.08 -29.75
C SER A 411 24.48 30.97 -28.85
N GLN A 412 25.03 29.77 -29.10
CA GLN A 412 25.58 28.79 -28.16
C GLN A 412 25.68 29.24 -26.68
N VAL A 413 25.00 28.49 -25.81
CA VAL A 413 25.31 28.40 -24.37
C VAL A 413 25.48 26.91 -24.07
N ASP A 414 26.72 26.51 -23.80
CA ASP A 414 27.04 25.22 -23.21
C ASP A 414 26.49 25.20 -21.78
N VAL A 415 25.62 24.24 -21.48
CA VAL A 415 25.22 23.92 -20.10
C VAL A 415 25.91 22.63 -19.70
N GLU A 416 26.98 22.81 -18.95
CA GLU A 416 27.67 21.78 -18.20
C GLU A 416 26.74 21.29 -17.06
N VAL A 417 26.26 20.05 -17.15
CA VAL A 417 25.51 19.41 -16.06
C VAL A 417 26.50 18.96 -15.00
N VAL A 418 26.77 19.82 -14.03
CA VAL A 418 27.42 19.46 -12.77
C VAL A 418 26.32 19.15 -11.75
N THR A 419 26.04 17.87 -11.54
CA THR A 419 25.30 17.39 -10.37
C THR A 419 26.20 17.43 -9.14
N ILE A 420 25.84 18.25 -8.15
CA ILE A 420 25.91 18.06 -6.68
C ILE A 420 25.29 19.31 -6.03
N GLY A 421 24.38 19.14 -5.06
CA GLY A 421 23.94 20.27 -4.23
C GLY A 421 22.85 19.94 -3.22
N GLU A 422 23.25 19.72 -1.96
CA GLU A 422 22.39 19.87 -0.78
C GLU A 422 21.81 21.29 -0.73
N VAL A 423 20.50 21.43 -0.49
CA VAL A 423 19.90 22.73 -0.14
C VAL A 423 19.65 22.75 1.36
N ALA A 424 20.60 23.30 2.11
CA ALA A 424 20.39 23.69 3.49
C ALA A 424 19.68 25.04 3.54
N ILE A 425 18.39 25.07 3.88
CA ILE A 425 17.72 26.33 4.22
C ILE A 425 18.16 26.73 5.63
N ARG A 426 19.15 27.63 5.73
CA ARG A 426 19.44 28.34 6.98
C ARG A 426 18.47 29.52 7.09
N SER A 427 17.36 29.34 7.80
CA SER A 427 16.55 30.47 8.25
C SER A 427 17.12 30.98 9.58
N SER A 428 17.44 32.27 9.64
CA SER A 428 17.92 32.97 10.84
C SER A 428 16.82 33.80 11.51
N GLY A 429 15.56 33.41 11.31
CA GLY A 429 14.38 34.09 11.84
C GLY A 429 13.72 33.36 13.01
N THR A 430 12.65 33.97 13.53
CA THR A 430 11.77 33.36 14.54
C THR A 430 11.02 32.14 13.97
N GLU A 431 10.53 31.25 14.83
CA GLU A 431 9.82 30.02 14.44
C GLU A 431 8.65 30.28 13.48
N GLU A 432 7.95 31.40 13.67
CA GLU A 432 6.83 31.82 12.83
C GLU A 432 7.28 32.28 11.42
N GLN A 433 8.48 32.86 11.31
CA GLN A 433 9.11 33.19 10.03
C GLN A 433 9.55 31.95 9.26
N ALA A 434 10.16 30.96 9.94
CA ALA A 434 10.58 29.72 9.30
C ALA A 434 9.39 28.91 8.76
N VAL A 435 8.26 28.88 9.49
CA VAL A 435 7.03 28.23 9.04
C VAL A 435 6.39 28.99 7.87
N THR A 436 6.46 30.32 7.87
CA THR A 436 5.95 31.16 6.78
C THR A 436 6.79 31.01 5.50
N GLU A 437 8.12 30.95 5.63
CA GLU A 437 9.04 30.71 4.52
C GLU A 437 8.86 29.31 3.92
N LEU A 438 8.66 28.28 4.75
CA LEU A 438 8.35 26.92 4.30
C LEU A 438 7.01 26.86 3.54
N ARG A 439 5.96 27.54 4.04
CA ARG A 439 4.68 27.63 3.31
C ARG A 439 4.83 28.37 1.99
N ALA A 440 5.54 29.48 1.96
CA ALA A 440 5.75 30.26 0.74
C ALA A 440 6.52 29.46 -0.31
N TYR A 441 7.52 28.68 0.12
CA TYR A 441 8.29 27.80 -0.76
C TYR A 441 7.44 26.68 -1.36
N VAL A 442 6.65 25.97 -0.53
CA VAL A 442 5.73 24.90 -0.97
C VAL A 442 4.69 25.45 -1.96
N ASN A 443 4.07 26.59 -1.65
CA ASN A 443 3.05 27.20 -2.51
C ASN A 443 3.65 27.72 -3.84
N SER A 444 4.88 28.25 -3.82
CA SER A 444 5.58 28.70 -5.04
C SER A 444 5.97 27.53 -5.95
N THR A 445 6.15 26.32 -5.43
CA THR A 445 6.52 25.15 -6.23
C THR A 445 5.29 24.41 -6.75
N GLU A 446 4.19 24.36 -6.00
CA GLU A 446 2.89 23.88 -6.50
C GLU A 446 2.38 24.71 -7.69
N SER A 447 2.52 26.05 -7.62
CA SER A 447 2.12 26.93 -8.72
C SER A 447 2.97 26.72 -10.00
N LYS A 448 4.19 26.21 -9.88
CA LYS A 448 5.04 25.86 -11.03
C LYS A 448 4.72 24.47 -11.57
N ALA A 449 4.36 23.51 -10.71
CA ALA A 449 3.95 22.16 -11.12
C ALA A 449 2.63 22.16 -11.92
N LEU A 450 1.67 23.03 -11.54
CA LEU A 450 0.41 23.22 -12.25
C LEU A 450 0.57 23.73 -13.70
N ASN A 451 1.60 24.52 -13.99
CA ASN A 451 1.86 25.06 -15.33
C ASN A 451 2.53 24.06 -16.29
N TYR A 452 3.06 22.94 -15.79
CA TYR A 452 3.75 21.92 -16.60
C TYR A 452 3.02 20.58 -16.68
N GLY A 453 1.77 20.49 -16.19
CA GLY A 453 0.95 19.28 -16.33
C GLY A 453 1.52 18.04 -15.62
N MET A 454 2.43 18.21 -14.66
CA MET A 454 2.96 17.12 -13.83
C MET A 454 2.37 17.20 -12.42
N GLN A 455 1.59 16.19 -12.04
CA GLN A 455 1.26 15.95 -10.63
C GLN A 455 2.51 15.33 -9.96
N SER A 456 3.32 16.15 -9.30
CA SER A 456 4.41 15.72 -8.44
C SER A 456 4.27 16.37 -7.07
N LEU A 457 4.06 15.55 -6.04
CA LEU A 457 4.01 15.98 -4.64
C LEU A 457 5.44 16.07 -4.11
N CYS A 458 5.93 17.29 -3.81
CA CYS A 458 7.23 17.46 -3.18
C CYS A 458 7.13 17.22 -1.66
N VAL A 459 7.59 16.05 -1.19
CA VAL A 459 7.82 15.80 0.24
C VAL A 459 9.22 16.32 0.61
N ALA A 460 9.29 17.27 1.55
CA ALA A 460 10.55 17.66 2.16
C ALA A 460 11.16 16.47 2.92
N ARG A 461 12.26 15.91 2.41
CA ARG A 461 13.06 14.90 3.11
C ARG A 461 13.72 15.54 4.33
N LEU A 462 13.25 15.19 5.53
CA LEU A 462 14.04 15.35 6.75
C LEU A 462 15.18 14.31 6.74
N SER A 463 16.34 14.69 6.20
CA SER A 463 17.58 13.93 6.39
C SER A 463 18.05 14.10 7.83
N LEU A 464 17.70 13.15 8.70
CA LEU A 464 18.44 12.94 9.94
C LEU A 464 19.74 12.21 9.57
N SER A 465 20.82 12.96 9.36
CA SER A 465 22.15 12.41 9.22
C SER A 465 22.56 11.74 10.54
N CYS A 466 22.38 10.42 10.62
CA CYS A 466 23.03 9.55 11.60
C CYS A 466 24.28 8.97 10.92
N PRO A 467 25.50 9.16 11.46
CA PRO A 467 26.69 8.59 10.85
C PRO A 467 26.72 7.09 11.12
N GLN A 468 26.06 6.29 10.27
CA GLN A 468 26.27 4.85 10.23
C GLN A 468 27.36 4.50 9.22
N ARG A 469 28.44 3.96 9.77
CA ARG A 469 29.48 3.22 9.04
C ARG A 469 28.84 2.20 8.11
N HIS A 470 29.30 2.14 6.87
CA HIS A 470 29.17 0.96 6.02
C HIS A 470 29.67 -0.26 6.79
N ASN A 471 28.75 -1.13 7.21
CA ASN A 471 29.08 -2.49 7.56
C ASN A 471 27.94 -3.39 7.08
N SER A 472 28.18 -4.06 5.96
CA SER A 472 27.34 -5.11 5.40
C SER A 472 27.36 -6.32 6.34
N ASN A 473 26.52 -6.31 7.37
CA ASN A 473 26.10 -7.48 8.14
C ASN A 473 25.01 -7.08 9.15
N CYS A 474 23.76 -6.92 8.68
CA CYS A 474 22.59 -6.89 9.56
C CYS A 474 22.26 -8.31 10.04
N LYS A 475 23.03 -8.84 10.98
CA LYS A 475 22.62 -9.97 11.83
C LYS A 475 22.00 -9.41 13.11
N GLY A 476 20.74 -9.00 13.01
CA GLY A 476 20.02 -8.37 14.12
C GLY A 476 18.50 -8.55 14.01
N CYS A 477 18.03 -9.69 13.52
CA CYS A 477 16.60 -9.99 13.54
C CYS A 477 16.19 -10.43 14.96
N TRP A 478 15.25 -9.69 15.52
CA TRP A 478 14.53 -9.97 16.76
C TRP A 478 13.90 -11.38 16.70
N ASN A 479 14.29 -12.25 17.63
CA ASN A 479 13.71 -13.59 17.83
C ASN A 479 13.06 -13.62 19.22
N PRO A 480 11.72 -13.52 19.35
CA PRO A 480 11.07 -13.64 20.66
C PRO A 480 11.06 -15.12 21.06
N LYS A 481 11.96 -15.51 22.00
CA LYS A 481 11.81 -16.81 22.69
C LYS A 481 10.50 -16.81 23.48
N PRO A 482 9.63 -17.81 23.34
CA PRO A 482 8.50 -17.97 24.26
C PRO A 482 9.05 -18.44 25.61
N GLN A 483 8.94 -17.60 26.65
CA GLN A 483 9.11 -18.06 28.03
C GLN A 483 7.81 -18.71 28.50
N GLY A 484 7.59 -19.97 28.13
CA GLY A 484 6.61 -20.83 28.78
C GLY A 484 7.28 -21.55 29.96
N LYS A 485 7.05 -21.07 31.19
CA LYS A 485 7.31 -21.88 32.39
C LYS A 485 6.16 -22.87 32.54
N VAL A 486 6.44 -24.14 32.25
CA VAL A 486 5.60 -25.27 32.67
C VAL A 486 5.80 -25.44 34.17
N TYR A 487 4.76 -25.18 34.96
CA TYR A 487 4.73 -25.62 36.36
C TYR A 487 4.29 -27.08 36.37
N GLU A 488 5.23 -27.98 36.65
CA GLU A 488 4.91 -29.34 37.08
C GLU A 488 4.36 -29.28 38.51
N THR A 489 3.10 -29.68 38.68
CA THR A 489 2.54 -30.03 40.00
C THR A 489 3.05 -31.41 40.42
N PRO A 490 3.57 -31.59 41.65
CA PRO A 490 3.92 -32.91 42.15
C PRO A 490 2.68 -33.64 42.67
N ARG A 491 2.49 -34.85 42.14
CA ARG A 491 1.66 -36.02 42.56
C ARG A 491 0.34 -35.78 43.28
#